data_AF-A0A7K1SJW6-F1
#
_entry.id   AF-A0A7K1SJW6-F1
#
_cell.length_a   1.000
_cell.length_b   1.000
_cell.length_c   1.000
_cell.angle_alpha   90.00
_cell.angle_beta   90.00
_cell.angle_gamma   90.00
#
_symmetry.space_group_name_H-M   'P 1'
#
loop_
_entity.id
_entity.type
_entity.pdbx_description
1 polymer ?
#
loop_
_entity_poly.entity_id
_entity_poly.type
_entity_poly.pdbx_seq_one_letter_code
_entity_poly.pdbx_strand_id
1 'polypeptide(L)'
;MILDLQKLQNEVSETRQLVQSIREYLDQLAKPSTPIEERPVRVKEVAAFLNKTEATVYGLVYEKKIPHHKPDGTGNLYFFLSELSEWVKNGRKATNGELEEQARQHIATRLDRRKQSKSRKEGYKAA
;
A
#
# COMPACT_ATOMS: atom_id res chain seq x y z
N MET A 1 -22.35 -52.16 1.71
CA MET A 1 -21.17 -51.53 2.34
C MET A 1 -21.65 -50.75 3.54
N ILE A 2 -21.35 -51.22 4.75
CA ILE A 2 -21.65 -50.48 5.98
C ILE A 2 -20.59 -49.38 6.06
N LEU A 3 -20.99 -48.11 6.07
CA LEU A 3 -20.07 -47.04 6.42
C LEU A 3 -19.56 -47.29 7.83
N ASP A 4 -18.25 -47.43 7.98
CA ASP A 4 -17.61 -47.56 9.27
C ASP A 4 -17.66 -46.20 9.98
N LEU A 5 -18.57 -46.09 10.94
CA LEU A 5 -18.76 -44.89 11.75
C LEU A 5 -17.45 -44.48 12.46
N GLN A 6 -16.60 -45.45 12.84
CA GLN A 6 -15.32 -45.17 13.48
C GLN A 6 -14.37 -44.48 12.50
N LYS A 7 -14.29 -44.97 11.26
CA LYS A 7 -13.50 -44.34 10.21
C LYS A 7 -13.95 -42.90 9.94
N LEU A 8 -15.26 -42.67 9.85
CA LEU A 8 -15.79 -41.32 9.64
C LEU A 8 -15.47 -40.38 10.82
N GLN A 9 -15.56 -40.87 12.06
CA GLN A 9 -15.21 -40.10 13.25
C GLN A 9 -13.73 -39.73 13.28
N ASN A 10 -12.85 -40.64 12.84
CA ASN A 10 -11.42 -40.38 12.75
C ASN A 10 -11.09 -39.33 11.68
N GLU A 11 -11.63 -39.48 10.47
CA GLU A 11 -11.42 -38.52 9.37
C GLU A 11 -11.92 -37.11 9.74
N VAL A 12 -13.06 -37.01 10.43
CA VAL A 12 -13.57 -35.73 10.94
C VAL A 12 -12.66 -35.13 12.01
N SER A 13 -12.09 -35.95 12.90
CA SER A 13 -11.14 -35.52 13.92
C SER A 13 -9.85 -34.98 13.29
N GLU A 14 -9.27 -35.72 12.35
CA GLU A 14 -8.07 -35.33 11.59
C GLU A 14 -8.30 -34.02 10.83
N THR A 15 -9.44 -33.89 10.16
CA THR A 15 -9.81 -32.67 9.44
C THR A 15 -9.90 -31.47 10.39
N ARG A 16 -10.50 -31.65 11.58
CA ARG A 16 -10.59 -30.57 12.59
C ARG A 16 -9.22 -30.16 13.10
N GLN A 17 -8.32 -31.11 13.35
CA GLN A 17 -6.96 -30.84 13.79
C GLN A 17 -6.17 -30.08 12.72
N LEU A 18 -6.30 -30.47 11.46
CA LEU A 18 -5.63 -29.82 10.33
C LEU A 18 -6.17 -28.40 10.09
N VAL A 19 -7.48 -28.19 10.22
CA VAL A 19 -8.05 -26.83 10.15
C VAL A 19 -7.54 -25.97 11.31
N GLN A 20 -7.43 -26.53 12.51
CA GLN A 20 -6.93 -25.80 13.67
C GLN A 20 -5.46 -25.43 13.52
N SER A 21 -4.60 -26.34 13.04
CA SER A 21 -3.18 -26.05 12.80
C SER A 21 -2.97 -25.02 11.69
N ILE A 22 -3.77 -25.07 10.62
CA ILE A 22 -3.75 -24.05 9.56
C ILE A 22 -4.13 -22.69 10.14
N ARG A 23 -5.19 -22.61 10.96
CA ARG A 23 -5.60 -21.35 11.59
C ARG A 23 -4.49 -20.77 12.47
N GLU A 24 -3.88 -21.59 13.31
CA GLU A 24 -2.77 -21.17 14.17
C GLU A 24 -1.57 -20.70 13.36
N TYR A 25 -1.25 -21.37 12.26
CA TYR A 25 -0.18 -20.95 11.35
C TYR A 25 -0.52 -19.62 10.67
N LEU A 26 -1.75 -19.44 10.20
CA LEU A 26 -2.21 -18.17 9.61
C LEU A 26 -2.18 -17.02 10.61
N ASP A 27 -2.57 -17.26 11.87
CA ASP A 27 -2.50 -16.26 12.94
C ASP A 27 -1.05 -15.86 13.26
N GLN A 28 -0.11 -16.81 13.18
CA GLN A 28 1.32 -16.53 13.33
C GLN A 28 1.87 -15.67 12.18
N LEU A 29 1.40 -15.89 10.96
CA LEU A 29 1.77 -15.07 9.79
C LEU A 29 1.09 -13.69 9.81
N ALA A 30 -0.12 -13.61 10.36
CA ALA A 30 -0.90 -12.37 10.43
C ALA A 30 -0.44 -11.44 11.57
N LYS A 31 0.25 -11.97 12.60
CA LYS A 31 0.98 -11.12 13.53
C LYS A 31 1.97 -10.30 12.71
N PRO A 32 1.96 -8.95 12.81
CA PRO A 32 3.02 -8.16 12.21
C PRO A 32 4.31 -8.72 12.79
N SER A 33 5.10 -9.35 11.91
CA SER A 33 6.43 -9.83 12.24
C SER A 33 7.08 -8.74 13.08
N THR A 34 7.52 -9.10 14.29
CA THR A 34 8.33 -8.25 15.19
C THR A 34 9.18 -7.30 14.36
N PRO A 35 9.31 -6.00 14.71
CA PRO A 35 10.06 -5.05 13.90
C PRO A 35 11.37 -5.71 13.51
N ILE A 36 11.47 -6.14 12.25
CA ILE A 36 12.72 -6.66 11.72
C ILE A 36 13.59 -5.44 11.88
N GLU A 37 14.55 -5.49 12.82
CA GLU A 37 15.42 -4.35 13.10
C GLU A 37 15.99 -3.91 11.77
N GLU A 38 15.44 -2.82 11.26
CA GLU A 38 15.64 -2.51 9.87
C GLU A 38 17.01 -1.88 9.79
N ARG A 39 17.97 -2.64 9.28
CA ARG A 39 19.33 -2.12 9.18
C ARG A 39 19.38 -1.03 8.11
N PRO A 40 20.06 0.09 8.38
CA PRO A 40 20.28 1.10 7.35
C PRO A 40 21.17 0.51 6.25
N VAL A 41 20.77 0.72 5.00
CA VAL A 41 21.51 0.30 3.81
C VAL A 41 22.16 1.50 3.11
N ARG A 42 23.18 1.24 2.29
CA ARG A 42 23.90 2.29 1.54
C ARG A 42 23.48 2.34 0.07
N VAL A 43 23.95 3.38 -0.63
CA VAL A 43 23.60 3.68 -2.04
C VAL A 43 23.69 2.46 -2.98
N LYS A 44 24.72 1.62 -2.83
CA LYS A 44 24.89 0.39 -3.64
C LYS A 44 23.72 -0.58 -3.52
N GLU A 45 23.21 -0.78 -2.30
CA GLU A 45 22.08 -1.69 -2.05
C GLU A 45 20.77 -1.08 -2.55
N VAL A 46 20.60 0.23 -2.42
CA VAL A 46 19.45 0.97 -2.96
C VAL A 46 19.42 0.93 -4.48
N ALA A 47 20.57 1.09 -5.12
CA ALA A 47 20.73 0.99 -6.57
C ALA A 47 20.28 -0.39 -7.08
N ALA A 48 20.69 -1.47 -6.40
CA ALA A 48 20.23 -2.81 -6.70
C ALA A 48 18.71 -2.98 -6.48
N PHE A 49 18.18 -2.46 -5.37
CA PHE A 49 16.75 -2.54 -5.03
C PHE A 49 15.86 -1.81 -6.05
N LEU A 50 16.23 -0.60 -6.46
CA LEU A 50 15.47 0.20 -7.43
C LEU A 50 15.77 -0.15 -8.89
N ASN A 51 16.71 -1.08 -9.13
CA ASN A 51 17.25 -1.39 -10.45
C ASN A 51 17.73 -0.12 -11.19
N LYS A 52 18.55 0.69 -10.50
CA LYS A 52 19.15 1.93 -10.99
C LYS A 52 20.66 1.90 -10.78
N THR A 53 21.37 2.81 -11.46
CA THR A 53 22.81 3.01 -11.19
C THR A 53 22.99 3.82 -9.90
N GLU A 54 24.14 3.65 -9.23
CA GLU A 54 24.48 4.46 -8.04
C GLU A 54 24.45 5.96 -8.35
N ALA A 55 24.94 6.37 -9.53
CA ALA A 55 24.90 7.76 -9.98
C ALA A 55 23.46 8.30 -10.08
N THR A 56 22.52 7.50 -10.57
CA THR A 56 21.09 7.87 -10.60
C THR A 56 20.54 8.03 -9.19
N VAL A 57 20.91 7.16 -8.26
CA VAL A 57 20.47 7.28 -6.85
C VAL A 57 21.01 8.56 -6.23
N TYR A 58 22.28 8.91 -6.46
CA TYR A 58 22.82 10.21 -6.02
C TYR A 58 22.08 11.39 -6.62
N GLY A 59 21.70 11.33 -7.90
CA GLY A 59 20.85 12.34 -8.54
C GLY A 59 19.49 12.49 -7.86
N LEU A 60 18.83 11.36 -7.55
CA LEU A 60 17.54 11.36 -6.85
C LEU A 60 17.63 11.95 -5.45
N VAL A 61 18.73 11.68 -4.73
CA VAL A 61 19.02 12.27 -3.42
C VAL A 61 19.20 13.78 -3.54
N TYR A 62 20.03 14.22 -4.49
CA TYR A 62 20.32 15.64 -4.71
C TYR A 62 19.04 16.43 -5.04
N GLU A 63 18.19 15.86 -5.88
CA GLU A 63 16.88 16.41 -6.24
C GLU A 63 15.80 16.24 -5.14
N LYS A 64 16.15 15.60 -4.01
CA LYS A 64 15.23 15.29 -2.90
C LYS A 64 13.99 14.49 -3.34
N LYS A 65 14.13 13.64 -4.35
CA LYS A 65 13.07 12.79 -4.90
C LYS A 65 12.95 11.45 -4.20
N ILE A 66 13.99 11.01 -3.50
CA ILE A 66 14.05 9.74 -2.77
C ILE A 66 14.23 10.00 -1.27
N PRO A 67 13.53 9.26 -0.40
CA PRO A 67 13.77 9.33 1.05
C PRO A 67 15.18 8.87 1.38
N HIS A 68 15.87 9.61 2.26
CA HIS A 68 17.24 9.30 2.66
C HIS A 68 17.54 9.93 4.03
N HIS A 69 18.49 9.31 4.74
CA HIS A 69 18.97 9.75 6.04
C HIS A 69 20.44 10.11 5.94
N LYS A 70 20.82 11.26 6.50
CA LYS A 70 22.20 11.71 6.56
C LYS A 70 22.52 12.19 7.97
N PRO A 71 22.94 11.28 8.86
CA PRO A 71 23.42 11.66 10.19
C PRO A 71 24.58 12.64 10.06
N ASP A 72 24.48 13.70 10.85
CA ASP A 72 25.49 14.72 11.01
C ASP A 72 26.84 14.09 11.39
N GLY A 73 27.92 14.64 10.81
CA GLY A 73 29.30 14.19 11.07
C GLY A 73 29.79 12.93 10.34
N THR A 74 28.91 12.11 9.73
CA THR A 74 29.35 10.83 9.11
C THR A 74 29.65 10.95 7.61
N GLY A 75 29.10 11.97 6.93
CA GLY A 75 29.27 12.19 5.49
C GLY A 75 28.58 11.14 4.57
N ASN A 76 28.12 10.03 5.13
CA ASN A 76 27.47 8.93 4.44
C ASN A 76 25.95 9.11 4.34
N LEU A 77 25.37 8.53 3.29
CA LEU A 77 23.92 8.39 3.12
C LEU A 77 23.45 7.00 3.51
N TYR A 78 22.35 6.98 4.25
CA TYR A 78 21.68 5.79 4.72
C TYR A 78 20.23 5.79 4.25
N PHE A 79 19.69 4.59 4.07
CA PHE A 79 18.34 4.37 3.58
C PHE A 79 17.72 3.20 4.34
N PHE A 80 16.39 3.21 4.42
CA PHE A 80 15.60 2.11 4.93
C PHE A 80 14.76 1.55 3.78
N LEU A 81 14.75 0.22 3.61
CA LEU A 81 14.04 -0.45 2.52
C LEU A 81 12.52 -0.34 2.68
N SER A 82 12.00 -0.26 3.90
CA SER A 82 10.59 -0.03 4.21
C SER A 82 10.14 1.33 3.69
N GLU A 83 10.89 2.39 4.02
CA GLU A 83 10.64 3.76 3.56
C GLU A 83 10.73 3.86 2.03
N LEU A 84 11.71 3.20 1.42
CA LEU A 84 11.83 3.11 -0.04
C LEU A 84 10.65 2.35 -0.65
N SER A 85 10.21 1.25 -0.04
CA SER A 85 9.09 0.45 -0.52
C SER A 85 7.77 1.23 -0.43
N GLU A 86 7.55 1.96 0.66
CA GLU A 86 6.40 2.84 0.84
C GLU A 86 6.44 4.00 -0.16
N TRP A 87 7.61 4.60 -0.37
CA TRP A 87 7.79 5.63 -1.37
C TRP A 87 7.45 5.15 -2.79
N VAL A 88 7.89 3.94 -3.17
CA VAL A 88 7.51 3.34 -4.46
C VAL A 88 5.99 3.13 -4.56
N LYS A 89 5.35 2.62 -3.50
CA LYS A 89 3.88 2.45 -3.46
C LYS A 89 3.14 3.78 -3.62
N ASN A 90 3.63 4.83 -2.95
CA ASN A 90 3.06 6.18 -3.03
C ASN A 90 3.32 6.86 -4.38
N GLY A 91 4.35 6.43 -5.12
CA GLY A 91 4.64 6.86 -6.49
C GLY A 91 3.62 6.39 -7.55
N ARG A 92 2.55 5.70 -7.16
CA ARG A 92 1.48 5.25 -8.07
C ARG A 92 0.90 6.45 -8.83
N LYS A 93 0.95 6.38 -10.15
CA LYS A 93 0.25 7.31 -11.03
C LYS A 93 -1.12 6.75 -11.38
N ALA A 94 -2.15 7.60 -11.32
CA ALA A 94 -3.48 7.25 -11.77
C ALA A 94 -3.46 6.84 -13.25
N THR A 95 -4.22 5.82 -13.59
CA THR A 95 -4.45 5.40 -14.97
C THR A 95 -5.29 6.43 -15.72
N ASN A 96 -5.25 6.40 -17.05
CA ASN A 96 -6.08 7.31 -17.86
C ASN A 96 -7.57 7.17 -17.54
N GLY A 97 -8.07 5.94 -17.32
CA GLY A 97 -9.46 5.71 -16.95
C GLY A 97 -9.83 6.33 -15.59
N GLU A 98 -8.94 6.24 -14.60
CA GLU A 98 -9.15 6.90 -13.30
C GLU A 98 -9.13 8.43 -13.43
N LEU A 99 -8.25 8.99 -14.25
CA LEU A 99 -8.20 10.43 -14.53
C LEU A 99 -9.46 10.92 -15.25
N GLU A 100 -9.94 10.18 -16.25
CA GLU A 100 -11.18 10.48 -16.95
C GLU A 100 -12.38 10.45 -16.01
N GLU A 101 -12.45 9.45 -15.12
CA GLU A 101 -13.52 9.35 -14.14
C GLU A 101 -13.48 10.50 -13.13
N GLN A 102 -12.29 10.84 -12.62
CA GLN A 102 -12.10 12.03 -11.77
C GLN A 102 -12.55 13.33 -12.47
N ALA A 103 -12.24 13.48 -13.76
CA ALA A 103 -12.67 14.62 -14.55
C ALA A 103 -14.21 14.66 -14.71
N ARG A 104 -14.85 13.52 -15.00
CA ARG A 104 -16.31 13.41 -15.09
C ARG A 104 -16.99 13.78 -13.77
N GLN A 105 -16.50 13.24 -12.66
CA GLN A 105 -17.03 13.54 -11.32
C GLN A 105 -16.89 15.02 -10.97
N HIS A 106 -15.75 15.63 -11.30
CA HIS A 106 -15.51 17.05 -11.06
C HIS A 106 -16.48 17.94 -11.88
N ILE A 107 -16.73 17.59 -13.14
CA ILE A 107 -17.70 18.29 -13.99
C ILE A 107 -19.12 18.13 -13.43
N ALA A 108 -19.54 16.91 -13.09
CA ALA A 108 -20.85 16.62 -12.52
C ALA A 108 -21.11 17.44 -11.24
N THR A 109 -20.15 17.43 -10.31
CA THR A 109 -20.21 18.20 -9.06
C THR A 109 -20.38 19.71 -9.32
N ARG A 110 -19.69 20.24 -10.34
CA ARG A 110 -19.83 21.65 -10.75
C ARG A 110 -21.23 21.96 -11.29
N LEU A 111 -21.79 21.07 -12.10
CA LEU A 111 -23.11 21.23 -12.68
C LEU A 111 -24.20 21.19 -11.61
N ASP A 112 -24.10 20.28 -10.64
CA ASP A 112 -25.07 20.17 -9.55
C ASP A 112 -25.07 21.39 -8.64
N ARG A 113 -23.88 21.92 -8.31
CA ARG A 113 -23.74 23.18 -7.59
C ARG A 113 -24.43 24.34 -8.33
N ARG A 114 -24.26 24.40 -9.66
CA ARG A 114 -24.88 25.43 -10.51
C ARG A 114 -26.41 25.33 -10.51
N LYS A 115 -26.97 24.12 -10.55
CA LYS A 115 -28.42 23.89 -10.48
C LYS A 115 -28.99 24.34 -9.13
N GLN A 116 -28.35 23.97 -8.02
CA GLN A 116 -28.77 24.42 -6.68
C GLN A 116 -28.74 25.95 -6.53
N SER A 117 -27.70 26.62 -7.08
CA SER A 117 -27.62 28.09 -7.02
C SER A 117 -28.73 28.78 -7.82
N LYS A 118 -29.20 28.19 -8.93
CA LYS A 118 -30.32 28.73 -9.72
C LYS A 118 -31.65 28.58 -8.98
N SER A 119 -31.93 27.38 -8.46
CA SER A 119 -33.14 27.10 -7.68
C SER A 119 -33.28 28.02 -6.46
N ARG A 120 -32.18 28.29 -5.74
CA ARG A 120 -32.16 29.24 -4.62
C ARG A 120 -32.52 30.67 -5.02
N LYS A 121 -32.05 31.14 -6.19
CA LYS A 121 -32.34 32.51 -6.69
C LYS A 121 -33.77 32.65 -7.21
N GLU A 122 -34.32 31.60 -7.81
CA GLU A 122 -35.71 31.59 -8.28
C GLU A 122 -36.70 31.59 -7.11
N GLY A 123 -36.41 30.84 -6.03
CA GLY A 123 -37.22 30.88 -4.81
C GLY A 123 -37.28 32.25 -4.14
N TYR A 124 -36.21 33.05 -4.22
CA TYR A 124 -36.17 34.42 -3.68
C TYR A 124 -36.96 35.42 -4.53
N LYS A 125 -37.16 35.15 -5.84
CA LYS A 125 -37.94 36.01 -6.74
C LYS A 125 -39.45 35.72 -6.70
N ALA A 126 -39.85 34.57 -6.17
CA ALA A 126 -41.24 34.11 -6.12
C ALA A 126 -41.92 34.39 -4.76
N ALA A 127 -41.19 34.93 -3.78
CA ALA A 127 -41.69 35.39 -2.49
C ALA A 127 -41.69 36.93 -2.45
#